data_AF-A0AB38NZ29-F1
#
_entry.id   AF-A0AB38NZ29-F1
#
_cell.length_a   1.000
_cell.length_b   1.000
_cell.length_c   1.000
_cell.angle_alpha   90.00
_cell.angle_beta   90.00
_cell.angle_gamma   90.00
#
_symmetry.space_group_name_H-M   'P 1'
#
loop_
_entity.id
_entity.type
_entity.pdbx_description
1 polymer ?
#
loop_
_entity_poly.entity_id
_entity_poly.type
_entity_poly.pdbx_seq_one_letter_code
_entity_poly.pdbx_strand_id
1 'polypeptide(L)'
;MKDLFFVRRRGETARISQSLAVQSDGIKYRLQYLVLDRTNPTKAERASGTKEERIEVLNQEFFLNVGDFIRVSDFPLPKLTREFIRFLKESQEHGSES
;
A
#
# COMPACT_ATOMS: atom_id res chain seq x y z
N MET A 1 -2.06 -13.29 -11.99
CA MET A 1 -2.66 -11.97 -11.72
C MET A 1 -1.81 -10.89 -12.39
N LYS A 2 -2.43 -9.87 -12.96
CA LYS A 2 -1.78 -8.71 -13.60
C LYS A 2 -1.78 -7.52 -12.64
N ASP A 3 -0.76 -6.68 -12.71
CA ASP A 3 -0.73 -5.43 -11.95
C ASP A 3 -1.86 -4.51 -12.42
N LEU A 4 -2.63 -4.00 -11.46
CA LEU A 4 -3.80 -3.17 -11.72
C LEU A 4 -3.63 -1.76 -11.19
N PHE A 5 -3.11 -1.61 -9.97
CA PHE A 5 -3.00 -0.32 -9.31
C PHE A 5 -1.79 -0.30 -8.37
N PHE A 6 -1.10 0.83 -8.32
CA PHE A 6 -0.04 1.05 -7.35
C PHE A 6 -0.11 2.48 -6.82
N VAL A 7 -0.03 2.61 -5.51
CA VAL A 7 0.09 3.92 -4.86
C VAL A 7 1.08 3.88 -3.72
N ARG A 8 1.81 4.99 -3.58
CA ARG A 8 2.79 5.19 -2.52
C ARG A 8 2.57 6.54 -1.86
N ARG A 9 2.63 6.57 -0.53
CA ARG A 9 2.59 7.80 0.27
C ARG A 9 3.71 7.83 1.30
N ARG A 10 4.06 9.05 1.70
CA ARG A 10 4.83 9.26 2.94
C ARG A 10 3.92 8.94 4.13
N GLY A 11 4.49 8.29 5.14
CA GLY A 11 3.83 8.09 6.42
C GLY A 11 3.85 9.37 7.25
N GLU A 12 3.67 9.22 8.56
CA GLU A 12 3.67 10.33 9.51
C GLU A 12 5.01 11.09 9.54
N THR A 13 6.11 10.40 9.27
CA THR A 13 7.43 11.00 9.12
C THR A 13 7.97 10.73 7.71
N ALA A 14 8.92 11.56 7.27
CA ALA A 14 9.59 11.37 5.97
C ALA A 14 10.40 10.06 5.88
N ARG A 15 10.66 9.39 7.02
CA ARG A 15 11.34 8.10 7.09
C ARG A 15 10.43 6.93 6.72
N ILE A 16 9.14 7.07 7.05
CA ILE A 16 8.13 6.05 6.80
C ILE A 16 7.59 6.17 5.38
N SER A 17 7.59 5.06 4.67
CA SER A 17 7.00 4.91 3.34
C SER A 17 5.89 3.87 3.41
N GLN A 18 4.71 4.22 2.89
CA GLN A 18 3.55 3.35 2.84
C GLN A 18 3.18 3.11 1.38
N SER A 19 2.84 1.88 1.01
CA SER A 19 2.38 1.56 -0.34
C SER A 19 1.29 0.49 -0.35
N LEU A 20 0.47 0.55 -1.40
CA LEU A 20 -0.50 -0.46 -1.75
C LEU A 20 -0.25 -0.84 -3.21
N ALA A 21 0.07 -2.11 -3.44
CA ALA A 21 0.09 -2.72 -4.76
C ALA A 21 -1.15 -3.61 -4.90
N VAL A 22 -1.87 -3.48 -6.01
CA VAL A 22 -3.06 -4.27 -6.29
C VAL A 22 -2.89 -4.99 -7.61
N GLN A 23 -3.12 -6.30 -7.58
CA GLN A 23 -3.12 -7.16 -8.75
C GLN A 23 -4.51 -7.77 -8.94
N SER A 24 -4.89 -8.06 -10.17
CA SER A 24 -6.15 -8.74 -10.47
C SER A 24 -5.98 -9.82 -11.53
N ASP A 25 -6.79 -10.87 -11.44
CA ASP A 25 -7.01 -11.85 -12.51
C ASP A 25 -8.38 -11.68 -13.19
N GLY A 26 -9.10 -10.60 -12.89
CA GLY A 26 -10.45 -10.33 -13.38
C GLY A 26 -11.56 -10.90 -12.50
N ILE A 27 -11.25 -11.77 -11.53
CA ILE A 27 -12.20 -12.34 -10.58
C ILE A 27 -11.89 -11.89 -9.15
N LYS A 28 -10.60 -11.80 -8.81
CA LYS A 28 -10.11 -11.39 -7.49
C LYS A 28 -9.14 -10.23 -7.58
N TYR A 29 -9.08 -9.47 -6.50
CA TYR A 29 -8.00 -8.54 -6.21
C TYR A 29 -7.08 -9.14 -5.16
N ARG A 30 -5.78 -9.02 -5.36
CA ARG A 30 -4.75 -9.20 -4.33
C ARG A 30 -4.22 -7.82 -3.96
N LEU A 31 -4.45 -7.40 -2.72
CA LEU A 31 -4.03 -6.12 -2.16
C LEU A 31 -2.83 -6.39 -1.26
N GLN A 32 -1.65 -5.93 -1.65
CA GLN A 32 -0.44 -5.99 -0.82
C GLN A 32 -0.14 -4.62 -0.22
N TYR A 33 -0.26 -4.53 1.10
CA TYR A 33 0.10 -3.35 1.87
C TYR A 33 1.53 -3.52 2.39
N LEU A 34 2.35 -2.49 2.16
CA LEU A 34 3.73 -2.46 2.62
C LEU A 34 4.02 -1.14 3.35
N VAL A 35 4.58 -1.23 4.54
CA VAL A 35 5.13 -0.10 5.30
C VAL A 35 6.60 -0.36 5.54
N LEU A 36 7.42 0.56 5.07
CA LEU A 36 8.86 0.57 5.25
C LEU A 36 9.24 1.74 6.15
N ASP A 37 10.10 1.49 7.11
CA ASP A 37 10.75 2.53 7.91
C ASP A 37 12.27 2.39 7.83
N ARG A 38 13.00 3.24 8.54
CA ARG A 38 14.43 3.13 8.73
C ARG A 38 14.76 2.97 10.21
N THR A 39 15.72 2.13 10.53
CA THR A 39 16.32 2.12 11.87
C THR A 39 16.84 3.51 12.19
N ASN A 40 16.81 3.87 13.47
CA ASN A 40 17.31 5.16 13.96
C ASN A 40 18.43 4.91 14.97
N PRO A 41 19.66 4.59 14.50
CA PRO A 41 20.78 4.41 15.40
C PRO A 41 20.99 5.64 16.28
N THR A 42 21.45 5.43 17.51
CA THR A 42 21.85 6.49 18.43
C THR A 42 23.15 7.15 17.97
N LYS A 43 23.55 8.26 18.60
CA LYS A 43 24.83 8.93 18.29
C LYS A 43 26.03 8.01 18.50
N ALA A 44 26.02 7.20 19.55
CA ALA A 44 27.09 6.25 19.84
C ALA A 44 27.18 5.15 18.78
N GLU A 45 26.05 4.59 18.36
CA GLU A 45 25.99 3.57 17.31
C GLU A 45 26.44 4.11 15.96
N ARG A 46 26.07 5.36 15.62
CA ARG A 46 26.60 6.00 14.41
C ARG A 46 28.12 6.20 14.48
N ALA A 47 28.66 6.54 15.65
CA ALA A 47 30.10 6.71 15.85
C ALA A 47 30.86 5.38 15.72
N SER A 48 30.23 4.24 16.06
CA SER A 48 30.78 2.90 15.81
C SER A 48 30.53 2.39 14.39
N GLY A 49 29.95 3.20 13.50
CA GLY A 49 29.75 2.88 12.09
C GLY A 49 28.39 2.27 11.72
N THR A 50 27.45 2.16 12.68
CA THR A 50 26.09 1.65 12.41
C THR A 50 25.32 2.63 11.53
N LYS A 51 24.77 2.12 10.43
CA LYS A 51 24.01 2.92 9.45
C LYS A 51 22.50 2.75 9.67
N GLU A 52 21.72 3.70 9.14
CA GLU A 52 20.28 3.52 9.02
C GLU A 52 20.00 2.40 8.01
N GLU A 53 19.19 1.44 8.41
CA GLU A 53 18.79 0.29 7.60
C GLU A 53 17.30 0.32 7.35
N ARG A 54 16.86 -0.16 6.20
CA ARG A 54 15.43 -0.21 5.87
C ARG A 54 14.82 -1.45 6.50
N ILE A 55 13.70 -1.26 7.19
CA ILE A 55 12.95 -2.33 7.85
C ILE A 55 11.51 -2.38 7.34
N GLU A 56 10.94 -3.59 7.30
CA GLU A 56 9.51 -3.80 7.03
C GLU A 56 8.75 -3.71 8.35
N VAL A 57 7.89 -2.70 8.46
CA VAL A 57 7.00 -2.51 9.62
C VAL A 57 5.68 -3.24 9.41
N LEU A 58 5.24 -3.34 8.16
CA LEU A 58 4.04 -4.09 7.77
C LEU A 58 4.22 -4.62 6.35
N ASN A 59 3.91 -5.89 6.14
CA ASN A 59 3.85 -6.54 4.83
C ASN A 59 2.70 -7.55 4.88
N GLN A 60 1.51 -7.10 4.48
CA GLN A 60 0.27 -7.87 4.61
C GLN A 60 -0.48 -7.93 3.30
N GLU A 61 -1.08 -9.09 3.03
CA GLU A 61 -1.85 -9.35 1.83
C GLU A 61 -3.31 -9.65 2.15
N PHE A 62 -4.19 -9.12 1.32
CA PHE A 62 -5.63 -9.33 1.40
C PHE A 62 -6.15 -9.75 0.03
N PHE A 63 -7.12 -10.66 0.03
CA PHE A 63 -7.76 -11.15 -1.18
C PHE A 63 -9.24 -10.82 -1.13
N LEU A 64 -9.76 -10.20 -2.19
CA LEU A 64 -11.15 -9.76 -2.31
C LEU A 64 -11.70 -10.25 -3.65
N ASN A 65 -13.00 -10.52 -3.76
CA ASN A 65 -13.58 -10.73 -5.09
C ASN A 65 -13.86 -9.37 -5.75
N VAL A 66 -13.75 -9.34 -7.07
CA VAL A 66 -14.12 -8.19 -7.88
C VAL A 66 -15.63 -7.95 -7.71
N GLY A 67 -16.01 -6.71 -7.40
CA GLY A 67 -17.40 -6.33 -7.13
C GLY A 67 -17.82 -6.39 -5.65
N ASP A 68 -17.00 -6.99 -4.78
CA ASP A 68 -17.27 -6.98 -3.34
C ASP A 68 -17.20 -5.55 -2.77
N PHE A 69 -18.06 -5.28 -1.79
CA PHE A 69 -18.02 -4.01 -1.06
C PHE A 69 -16.74 -3.91 -0.22
N ILE A 70 -15.90 -2.92 -0.51
CA ILE A 70 -14.65 -2.66 0.22
C ILE A 70 -14.92 -1.68 1.36
N ARG A 71 -14.97 -2.19 2.61
CA ARG A 71 -15.03 -1.35 3.80
C ARG A 71 -13.61 -0.90 4.20
N VAL A 72 -13.36 0.40 4.10
CA VAL A 72 -12.01 1.00 4.31
C VAL A 72 -11.40 0.67 5.68
N SER A 73 -12.22 0.55 6.72
CA SER A 73 -11.77 0.27 8.10
C SER A 73 -11.14 -1.11 8.27
N ASP A 74 -11.38 -2.01 7.34
CA ASP A 74 -10.97 -3.41 7.47
C ASP A 74 -9.51 -3.62 7.01
N PHE A 75 -8.86 -2.54 6.54
CA PHE A 75 -7.52 -2.56 5.99
C PHE A 75 -6.55 -1.67 6.78
N PRO A 76 -5.26 -2.06 6.86
CA PRO A 76 -4.29 -1.40 7.72
C PRO A 76 -3.97 0.04 7.31
N LEU A 77 -4.19 0.41 6.04
CA LEU A 77 -3.88 1.74 5.51
C LEU A 77 -5.11 2.38 4.82
N PRO A 78 -6.07 2.93 5.61
CA PRO A 78 -7.32 3.50 5.11
C PRO A 78 -7.17 4.51 3.98
N LYS A 79 -6.13 5.35 4.04
CA LYS A 79 -5.87 6.37 3.01
C LYS A 79 -5.54 5.74 1.65
N LEU A 80 -4.73 4.69 1.63
CA LEU A 80 -4.36 4.00 0.39
C LEU A 80 -5.55 3.19 -0.15
N THR A 81 -6.32 2.55 0.73
CA THR A 81 -7.55 1.83 0.34
C THR A 81 -8.57 2.77 -0.32
N ARG A 82 -8.73 4.00 0.19
CA ARG A 82 -9.61 5.01 -0.43
C ARG A 82 -9.16 5.38 -1.83
N GLU A 83 -7.86 5.45 -2.08
CA GLU A 83 -7.35 5.75 -3.43
C GLU A 83 -7.62 4.62 -4.40
N PHE A 84 -7.48 3.37 -3.96
CA PHE A 84 -7.85 2.24 -4.78
C PHE A 84 -9.36 2.24 -5.09
N ILE A 85 -10.22 2.50 -4.11
CA ILE A 85 -11.67 2.62 -4.33
C ILE A 85 -11.99 3.75 -5.31
N ARG A 86 -11.32 4.90 -5.21
CA ARG A 86 -11.50 6.01 -6.15
C ARG A 86 -11.10 5.58 -7.57
N PHE A 87 -9.94 4.94 -7.72
CA PHE A 87 -9.48 4.40 -9.00
C PHE A 87 -10.51 3.42 -9.62
N LEU A 88 -11.12 2.54 -8.82
CA LEU A 88 -12.17 1.63 -9.30
C LEU A 88 -13.39 2.38 -9.83
N LYS A 89 -13.83 3.44 -9.15
CA LYS A 89 -14.97 4.26 -9.59
C LYS A 89 -14.68 5.00 -10.89
N GLU A 90 -13.54 5.66 -10.98
CA GLU A 90 -13.10 6.37 -12.19
C GLU A 90 -12.99 5.41 -13.39
N SER A 91 -12.50 4.18 -13.16
CA SER A 91 -12.39 3.16 -14.21
C SER A 91 -13.76 2.65 -14.70
N GLN A 92 -14.78 2.62 -13.85
CA GLN A 92 -16.15 2.22 -14.23
C GLN A 92 -16.87 3.32 -15.02
N GLU A 93 -16.66 4.58 -14.66
CA GLU A 93 -17.23 5.74 -15.35
C GLU A 93 -16.69 5.85 -16.78
N HIS A 94 -15.38 5.66 -16.98
CA HIS A 94 -14.76 5.69 -18.31
C HIS A 94 -14.99 4.44 -19.17
N GLY A 95 -15.40 3.32 -18.58
CA GLY A 95 -15.76 2.09 -19.32
C GLY A 95 -17.16 2.12 -19.93
N SER A 96 -17.95 3.17 -19.66
CA SER A 96 -19.35 3.28 -20.08
C SER A 96 -19.55 4.15 -21.35
N GLU A 97 -18.48 4.65 -21.96
CA GLU A 97 -18.51 5.47 -23.20
C GLU A 97 -18.14 4.66 -24.47
N SER A 98 -18.51 3.38 -24.56
CA SER A 98 -18.25 2.55 -25.76
C SER A 98 -19.48 1.81 -26.26
#